data_AF-A0A9X6VW42-F1
#
_entry.id   AF-A0A9X6VW42-F1
#
_cell.length_a   1.000
_cell.length_b   1.000
_cell.length_c   1.000
_cell.angle_alpha   90.00
_cell.angle_beta   90.00
_cell.angle_gamma   90.00
#
_symmetry.space_group_name_H-M   'P 1'
#
loop_
_entity.id
_entity.type
_entity.pdbx_description
1 polymer ?
#
loop_
_entity_poly.entity_id
_entity_poly.type
_entity_poly.pdbx_seq_one_letter_code
_entity_poly.pdbx_strand_id
1 'polypeptide(L)' 'MNKYVVVVYLRYDDWEIINVEANSKLHASIKGVNEVMGYEVYKENNIIFKSIEELNDVLESLGLLRVGEVLIRD' A
#
# COMPACT_ATOMS: atom_id res chain seq x y z
N MET A 1 7.47 -16.39 -0.80
CA MET A 1 6.87 -15.05 -0.56
C MET A 1 7.54 -14.49 0.69
N ASN A 2 7.90 -13.21 0.66
CA ASN A 2 8.52 -12.55 1.80
C ASN A 2 7.43 -11.91 2.66
N LYS A 3 7.67 -11.84 3.97
CA LYS A 3 6.83 -11.08 4.89
C LYS A 3 7.29 -9.63 4.89
N TYR A 4 6.34 -8.72 4.80
CA TYR A 4 6.60 -7.29 4.82
C TYR A 4 5.77 -6.62 5.90
N VAL A 5 6.34 -5.59 6.49
CA VAL A 5 5.64 -4.62 7.32
C VAL A 5 5.45 -3.36 6.46
N VAL A 6 4.21 -2.94 6.30
CA VAL A 6 3.81 -1.79 5.48
C VAL A 6 3.19 -0.76 6.41
N VAL A 7 3.73 0.46 6.42
CA VAL A 7 3.12 1.60 7.11
C VAL A 7 2.22 2.33 6.13
N VAL A 8 0.94 2.48 6.46
CA VAL A 8 -0.04 3.22 5.66
C VAL A 8 -0.50 4.41 6.47
N TYR A 9 -0.29 5.63 5.96
CA TYR A 9 -0.76 6.86 6.59
C TYR A 9 -2.15 7.21 6.07
N LEU A 10 -3.08 7.43 6.98
CA LEU A 10 -4.46 7.85 6.71
C LEU A 10 -4.58 9.38 6.71
N ARG A 11 -5.79 9.89 6.46
CA ARG A 11 -6.10 11.31 6.72
C ARG A 11 -5.95 11.61 8.21
N TYR A 12 -5.56 12.85 8.54
CA TYR A 12 -5.47 13.39 9.91
C TYR A 12 -4.37 12.80 10.81
N ASP A 13 -3.19 12.55 10.23
CA ASP A 13 -1.98 12.07 10.94
C ASP A 13 -2.11 10.68 11.61
N ASP A 14 -3.16 9.93 11.29
CA ASP A 14 -3.32 8.55 11.73
C ASP A 14 -2.56 7.59 10.81
N TRP A 15 -2.16 6.44 11.32
CA TRP A 15 -1.43 5.44 10.56
C TRP A 15 -1.70 4.02 11.03
N GLU A 16 -1.63 3.08 10.10
CA GLU A 16 -1.76 1.66 10.36
C GLU A 16 -0.50 0.91 9.93
N ILE A 17 -0.14 -0.10 10.72
CA ILE A 17 0.91 -1.06 10.37
C ILE A 17 0.26 -2.36 9.92
N ILE A 18 0.49 -2.72 8.66
CA ILE A 18 -0.05 -3.92 8.05
C ILE A 18 1.07 -4.94 7.82
N ASN A 19 0.81 -6.19 8.16
CA ASN A 19 1.72 -7.30 7.89
C ASN A 19 1.19 -8.11 6.71
N VAL A 20 1.93 -8.15 5.60
CA VAL A 20 1.50 -8.84 4.38
C VAL A 20 2.57 -9.77 3.85
N GLU A 21 2.15 -10.84 3.16
CA GLU A 21 3.05 -11.67 2.37
C GLU A 21 2.98 -11.29 0.89
N ALA A 22 4.13 -10.97 0.30
CA ALA A 22 4.21 -10.51 -1.08
C ALA A 22 5.52 -10.92 -1.78
N ASN A 23 5.58 -10.73 -3.09
CA ASN A 23 6.76 -11.04 -3.91
C ASN A 23 7.75 -9.89 -4.02
N SER A 24 7.32 -8.66 -3.70
CA SER A 24 8.16 -7.46 -3.70
C SER A 24 7.58 -6.41 -2.77
N LYS A 25 8.37 -5.38 -2.44
CA LYS A 25 7.90 -4.23 -1.66
C LYS A 25 6.68 -3.56 -2.29
N LEU A 26 6.66 -3.39 -3.61
CA LEU A 26 5.52 -2.81 -4.33
C LEU A 26 4.24 -3.64 -4.17
N HIS A 27 4.33 -4.96 -4.33
CA HIS A 27 3.17 -5.82 -4.11
C HIS A 27 2.71 -5.79 -2.65
N ALA A 28 3.64 -5.66 -1.70
CA ALA A 28 3.29 -5.48 -0.28
C ALA A 28 2.55 -4.15 -0.06
N SER A 29 3.05 -3.05 -0.61
CA SER A 29 2.40 -1.72 -0.56
C SER A 29 0.96 -1.78 -1.06
N ILE A 30 0.73 -2.37 -2.23
CA ILE A 30 -0.62 -2.50 -2.82
C ILE A 30 -1.54 -3.32 -1.91
N LYS A 31 -1.06 -4.44 -1.36
CA LYS A 31 -1.84 -5.26 -0.42
C LYS A 31 -2.17 -4.51 0.87
N GLY A 32 -1.18 -3.84 1.47
CA GLY A 32 -1.37 -3.08 2.71
C GLY A 32 -2.41 -1.97 2.54
N VAL A 33 -2.37 -1.26 1.40
CA VAL A 33 -3.38 -0.28 1.03
C VAL A 33 -4.76 -0.92 0.93
N ASN A 34 -4.89 -2.02 0.17
CA ASN A 34 -6.19 -2.67 0.00
C ASN A 34 -6.81 -3.15 1.32
N GLU A 35 -5.99 -3.63 2.27
CA GLU A 35 -6.46 -4.03 3.60
C GLU A 35 -7.03 -2.85 4.40
N VAL A 36 -6.33 -1.70 4.39
CA VAL A 36 -6.77 -0.48 5.07
C VAL A 36 -8.02 0.12 4.40
N MET A 37 -8.06 0.10 3.07
CA MET A 37 -9.16 0.65 2.28
C MET A 37 -10.43 -0.19 2.34
N GLY A 38 -10.31 -1.49 2.62
CA GLY A 38 -11.41 -2.44 2.54
C GLY A 38 -11.88 -2.73 1.10
N TYR A 39 -11.13 -2.33 0.08
CA TYR A 39 -11.40 -2.66 -1.33
C TYR A 39 -10.13 -2.87 -2.14
N GLU A 40 -10.24 -3.64 -3.23
CA GLU A 40 -9.11 -3.93 -4.12
C GLU A 40 -8.95 -2.83 -5.19
N VAL A 41 -8.09 -1.85 -4.91
CA VAL A 41 -7.70 -0.81 -5.89
C VAL A 41 -7.25 -1.45 -7.22
N TYR A 42 -6.58 -2.60 -7.12
CA TYR A 42 -6.03 -3.37 -8.24
C TYR A 42 -7.10 -4.05 -9.13
N LYS A 43 -8.21 -4.54 -8.57
CA LYS A 43 -9.22 -5.29 -9.37
C LYS A 43 -10.22 -4.39 -10.06
N GLU A 44 -10.61 -3.27 -9.47
CA GLU A 44 -11.62 -2.41 -10.09
C GLU A 44 -11.06 -1.54 -11.23
N ASN A 45 -9.77 -1.18 -11.17
CA ASN A 45 -9.22 -0.16 -12.08
C ASN A 45 -8.21 -0.67 -13.13
N ASN A 46 -7.78 -1.95 -13.11
CA ASN A 46 -6.75 -2.48 -14.02
C ASN A 46 -5.44 -1.64 -14.03
N ILE A 47 -5.16 -0.91 -12.95
CA ILE A 47 -3.98 -0.05 -12.85
C ILE A 47 -2.77 -0.91 -12.49
N ILE A 48 -1.77 -0.90 -13.35
CA ILE A 48 -0.48 -1.55 -13.10
C ILE A 48 0.49 -0.48 -12.61
N PHE A 49 0.73 -0.45 -11.30
CA PHE A 49 1.77 0.39 -10.72
C PHE A 49 3.16 -0.20 -11.02
N LYS A 50 4.10 0.65 -11.41
CA LYS A 50 5.50 0.27 -11.64
C LYS A 50 6.42 0.66 -10.48
N SER A 51 5.97 1.57 -9.62
CA SER A 51 6.70 2.02 -8.44
C SER A 51 5.75 2.35 -7.28
N ILE A 52 6.31 2.50 -6.08
CA ILE A 52 5.56 2.95 -4.90
C ILE A 52 5.21 4.44 -5.02
N GLU A 53 6.04 5.24 -5.71
CA GLU A 53 5.75 6.65 -6.01
C GLU A 53 4.48 6.78 -6.86
N GLU A 54 4.36 6.01 -7.95
CA GLU A 54 3.16 6.02 -8.80
C GLU A 54 1.90 5.60 -8.04
N LEU A 55 2.05 4.64 -7.12
CA LEU A 55 0.97 4.26 -6.20
C LEU A 55 0.58 5.44 -5.30
N ASN A 56 1.54 6.11 -4.69
CA ASN A 56 1.28 7.26 -3.82
C ASN A 56 0.64 8.44 -4.55
N ASP A 57 1.06 8.75 -5.77
CA ASP A 57 0.46 9.81 -6.59
C ASP A 57 -1.04 9.58 -6.79
N VAL A 58 -1.44 8.32 -7.08
CA VAL A 58 -2.85 7.96 -7.22
C VAL A 58 -3.59 8.07 -5.89
N LEU A 59 -3.03 7.53 -4.80
CA LEU A 59 -3.68 7.57 -3.49
C LEU A 59 -3.86 9.00 -2.95
N GLU A 60 -2.89 9.88 -3.22
CA GLU A 60 -2.95 11.31 -2.92
C GLU A 60 -4.01 12.02 -3.77
N SER A 61 -4.15 11.68 -5.06
CA SER A 61 -5.20 12.24 -5.93
C SER A 61 -6.62 11.90 -5.46
N LEU A 62 -6.78 10.74 -4.83
CA LEU A 62 -8.04 10.34 -4.20
C LEU A 62 -8.19 10.98 -2.80
N GLY A 63 -7.12 11.59 -2.30
CA GLY A 63 -7.00 12.14 -0.96
C GLY A 63 -7.09 11.07 0.11
N LEU A 64 -6.95 9.79 -0.18
CA LEU A 64 -7.39 8.72 0.73
C LEU A 64 -6.33 8.39 1.78
N LEU A 65 -5.06 8.26 1.37
CA LEU A 65 -3.94 7.78 2.18
C LEU A 65 -2.61 7.83 1.41
N ARG A 66 -1.49 7.50 2.05
CA ARG A 66 -0.17 7.26 1.40
C ARG A 66 0.53 6.04 2.00
N VAL A 67 1.32 5.34 1.19
CA VAL A 67 2.25 4.31 1.66
C VAL A 67 3.53 4.97 2.14
N GLY A 68 3.89 4.69 3.38
CA GLY A 68 5.13 5.09 4.03
C GLY A 68 6.24 4.07 3.83
N GLU A 69 6.86 3.68 4.94
CA GLU A 69 7.95 2.70 4.92
C GLU A 69 7.45 1.29 4.64
N VAL A 70 8.26 0.54 3.88
CA VAL A 70 8.04 -0.88 3.59
C VAL A 70 9.30 -1.67 3.95
N LEU A 71 9.20 -2.43 5.03
CA LEU A 71 10.31 -3.17 5.63
C LEU A 71 10.13 -4.67 5.37
N ILE A 72 11.22 -5.37 5.11
CA ILE A 72 11.22 -6.83 5.05
C ILE A 72 11.26 -7.33 6.49
N ARG A 73 10.44 -8.34 6.78
CA ARG A 73 10.44 -9.05 8.06
C ARG A 73 11.00 -10.45 7.81
N ASP A 74 12.23 -10.69 8.26
CA ASP A 74 12.86 -12.02 8.27
C ASP A 74 12.14 -12.98 9.22
#